data_AF-A0A928CV07-F1
#
_entry.id   AF-A0A928CV07-F1
#
_cell.length_a   1.000
_cell.length_b   1.000
_cell.length_c   1.000
_cell.angle_alpha   90.00
_cell.angle_beta   90.00
_cell.angle_gamma   90.00
#
_symmetry.space_group_name_H-M   'P 1'
#
loop_
_entity.id
_entity.type
_entity.pdbx_description
1 polymer ?
#
loop_
_entity_poly.entity_id
_entity_poly.type
_entity_poly.pdbx_seq_one_letter_code
_entity_poly.pdbx_strand_id
1 'polypeptide(L)'
;MRTSVLAMILAGGEGRRLAPLTDQRAKPAVPFGGKYRIIDFVLSNFINSGIDSIFVLTQFKSQSLMEHIINGWNISNIHRRGRFIIPVPAQMQTEDKTWYMGTADAIFQNAHLIEDFSPDL
;
A
#
# COMPACT_ATOMS: atom_id res chain seq x y z
N MET A 1 -7.33 15.75 -21.32
CA MET A 1 -6.57 15.61 -20.06
C MET A 1 -6.72 14.18 -19.59
N ARG A 2 -5.68 13.56 -19.05
CA ARG A 2 -5.77 12.20 -18.48
C ARG A 2 -6.20 12.36 -17.02
N THR A 3 -7.31 11.73 -16.65
CA THR A 3 -7.87 11.74 -15.28
C THR A 3 -6.81 11.30 -14.28
N SER A 4 -6.58 12.07 -13.22
CA SER A 4 -5.71 11.69 -12.11
C SER A 4 -6.48 10.75 -11.16
N VAL A 5 -5.95 9.55 -10.94
CA VAL A 5 -6.61 8.54 -10.10
C VAL A 5 -5.67 8.15 -8.97
N LEU A 6 -6.13 8.21 -7.72
CA LEU A 6 -5.36 7.76 -6.56
C LEU A 6 -5.78 6.36 -6.14
N ALA A 7 -4.84 5.41 -6.10
CA ALA A 7 -5.07 4.10 -5.53
C ALA A 7 -4.59 4.03 -4.07
N MET A 8 -5.45 3.53 -3.18
CA MET A 8 -5.10 3.20 -1.80
C MET A 8 -5.26 1.69 -1.57
N ILE A 9 -4.13 0.99 -1.40
CA ILE A 9 -4.10 -0.46 -1.17
C ILE A 9 -4.07 -0.74 0.33
N LEU A 10 -5.07 -1.47 0.81
CA LEU A 10 -5.14 -1.93 2.20
C LEU A 10 -4.31 -3.21 2.41
N ALA A 11 -3.09 -3.03 2.90
CA ALA A 11 -2.12 -4.10 3.13
C ALA A 11 -1.86 -4.36 4.64
N GLY A 12 -2.79 -3.96 5.50
CA GLY A 12 -2.66 -4.03 6.96
C GLY A 12 -3.14 -5.32 7.63
N GLY A 13 -3.75 -6.28 6.92
CA GLY A 13 -4.35 -7.47 7.54
C GLY A 13 -3.33 -8.47 8.11
N GLU A 14 -3.60 -8.99 9.31
CA GLU A 14 -2.69 -9.91 10.03
C GLU A 14 -2.55 -11.29 9.36
N GLY A 15 -3.56 -11.73 8.60
CA GLY A 15 -3.43 -12.93 7.77
C GLY A 15 -3.43 -14.27 8.54
N ARG A 16 -3.94 -14.31 9.78
CA ARG A 16 -3.90 -15.48 10.70
C ARG A 16 -4.24 -16.84 10.07
N ARG A 17 -5.14 -16.88 9.09
CA ARG A 17 -5.55 -18.12 8.38
C ARG A 17 -4.46 -18.73 7.49
N LEU A 18 -3.38 -18.01 7.21
CA LEU A 18 -2.23 -18.48 6.43
C LEU A 18 -1.02 -18.82 7.31
N ALA A 19 -1.19 -18.91 8.63
CA ALA A 19 -0.15 -19.43 9.50
C ALA A 19 0.32 -20.82 9.00
N PRO A 20 1.64 -21.11 9.02
CA PRO A 20 2.73 -20.30 9.59
C PRO A 20 3.33 -19.26 8.62
N LEU A 21 2.82 -19.14 7.38
CA LEU A 21 3.43 -18.29 6.35
C LEU A 21 3.41 -16.79 6.69
N THR A 22 2.53 -16.38 7.61
CA THR A 22 2.32 -15.00 8.06
C THR A 22 2.85 -14.73 9.48
N ASP A 23 3.68 -15.62 10.03
CA ASP A 23 4.18 -15.47 11.39
C ASP A 23 5.16 -14.30 11.53
N GLN A 24 5.97 -14.05 10.50
CA GLN A 24 7.00 -13.00 10.49
C GLN A 24 6.78 -11.96 9.37
N ARG A 25 5.65 -12.01 8.66
CA ARG A 25 5.36 -11.12 7.54
C ARG A 25 3.86 -10.89 7.36
N ALA A 26 3.51 -9.73 6.82
CA ALA A 26 2.14 -9.46 6.39
C ALA A 26 1.70 -10.42 5.27
N LYS A 27 0.40 -10.76 5.21
CA LYS A 27 -0.17 -11.59 4.13
C LYS A 27 0.22 -11.12 2.72
N PRO A 28 0.20 -9.81 2.39
CA PRO A 28 0.60 -9.34 1.05
C PRO A 28 2.07 -9.61 0.70
N ALA A 29 2.93 -9.82 1.71
CA ALA A 29 4.35 -10.12 1.53
C ALA A 29 4.66 -11.62 1.38
N VAL A 30 3.65 -12.49 1.41
CA VAL A 30 3.86 -13.94 1.22
C VAL A 30 4.35 -14.20 -0.21
N PRO A 31 5.44 -14.96 -0.40
CA PRO A 31 5.93 -15.35 -1.73
C PRO A 31 4.90 -16.17 -2.52
N PHE A 32 4.86 -15.95 -3.83
CA PHE A 32 3.97 -16.62 -4.76
C PHE A 32 4.66 -16.83 -6.11
N GLY A 33 4.49 -17.99 -6.73
CA GLY A 33 5.01 -18.26 -8.08
C GLY A 33 6.53 -18.12 -8.23
N GLY A 34 7.29 -18.45 -7.18
CA GLY A 34 8.76 -18.47 -7.16
C GLY A 34 9.45 -17.12 -7.01
N LYS A 35 8.98 -16.08 -7.70
CA LYS A 35 9.64 -14.75 -7.72
C LYS A 35 8.76 -13.58 -7.26
N TYR A 36 7.46 -13.79 -7.14
CA TYR A 36 6.50 -12.74 -6.80
C TYR A 36 6.10 -12.81 -5.33
N ARG A 37 5.41 -11.77 -4.89
CA ARG A 37 4.60 -11.73 -3.67
C ARG A 37 3.15 -11.44 -4.03
N ILE A 38 2.23 -11.76 -3.13
CA ILE A 38 0.79 -11.57 -3.36
C ILE A 38 0.45 -10.12 -3.79
N ILE A 39 1.13 -9.12 -3.21
CA ILE A 39 0.90 -7.71 -3.57
C ILE A 39 1.25 -7.36 -5.02
N ASP A 40 2.17 -8.09 -5.66
CA ASP A 40 2.63 -7.78 -7.01
C ASP A 40 1.52 -7.88 -8.04
N PHE A 41 0.53 -8.74 -7.81
CA PHE A 41 -0.63 -8.89 -8.69
C PHE A 41 -1.48 -7.61 -8.70
N VAL A 42 -1.73 -7.04 -7.51
CA VAL A 42 -2.53 -5.82 -7.37
C VAL A 42 -1.78 -4.61 -7.95
N LEU A 43 -0.48 -4.49 -7.64
CA LEU A 43 0.36 -3.42 -8.18
C LEU A 43 0.46 -3.51 -9.70
N SER A 44 0.70 -4.70 -10.26
CA SER A 44 0.72 -4.91 -11.71
C SER A 44 -0.60 -4.54 -12.37
N ASN A 45 -1.74 -4.90 -11.76
CA ASN A 45 -3.06 -4.55 -12.29
C ASN A 45 -3.27 -3.04 -12.37
N PHE A 46 -2.92 -2.30 -11.32
CA PHE A 46 -3.03 -0.84 -11.31
C PHE A 46 -2.13 -0.21 -12.37
N ILE A 47 -0.85 -0.58 -12.41
CA ILE A 47 0.11 -0.05 -13.37
C ILE A 47 -0.29 -0.35 -14.82
N ASN A 48 -0.72 -1.58 -15.11
CA ASN A 48 -1.19 -1.97 -16.45
C ASN A 48 -2.48 -1.25 -16.85
N SER A 49 -3.28 -0.81 -15.87
CA SER A 49 -4.48 0.01 -16.07
C SER A 49 -4.17 1.52 -16.16
N GLY A 50 -2.90 1.90 -16.05
CA GLY A 50 -2.48 3.30 -16.06
C GLY A 50 -2.76 4.06 -14.76
N ILE A 51 -3.00 3.36 -13.65
CA ILE A 51 -3.13 3.91 -12.30
C ILE A 51 -1.78 3.72 -11.60
N ASP A 52 -1.03 4.80 -11.45
CA ASP A 52 0.37 4.76 -11.00
C ASP A 52 0.68 5.77 -9.88
N SER A 53 -0.35 6.35 -9.27
CA SER A 53 -0.32 7.09 -8.00
C SER A 53 -0.89 6.19 -6.92
N ILE A 54 -0.04 5.52 -6.14
CA ILE A 54 -0.44 4.43 -5.25
C ILE A 54 0.12 4.62 -3.84
N PHE A 55 -0.76 4.70 -2.84
CA PHE A 55 -0.41 4.51 -1.44
C PHE A 55 -0.71 3.07 -1.00
N VAL A 56 0.23 2.44 -0.28
CA VAL A 56 0.05 1.11 0.29
C VAL A 56 0.00 1.21 1.80
N LEU A 57 -1.20 1.15 2.37
CA LEU A 57 -1.42 1.27 3.82
C LEU A 57 -1.05 -0.04 4.52
N THR A 58 -0.07 0.00 5.42
CA THR A 58 0.47 -1.19 6.12
C THR A 58 0.27 -1.08 7.63
N GLN A 59 0.16 -2.21 8.33
CA GLN A 59 -0.05 -2.22 9.79
C GLN A 59 0.76 -3.33 10.46
N PHE A 60 0.32 -4.59 10.36
CA PHE A 60 1.01 -5.70 11.03
C PHE A 60 2.19 -6.24 10.21
N LYS A 61 3.34 -6.49 10.87
CA LYS A 61 4.49 -7.23 10.32
C LYS A 61 4.92 -6.73 8.93
N SER A 62 4.96 -5.41 8.76
CA SER A 62 5.07 -4.73 7.46
C SER A 62 6.50 -4.58 6.93
N GLN A 63 7.54 -4.78 7.75
CA GLN A 63 8.94 -4.52 7.35
C GLN A 63 9.32 -5.16 6.01
N SER A 64 9.14 -6.49 5.89
CA SER A 64 9.43 -7.22 4.65
C SER A 64 8.61 -6.67 3.46
N LEU A 65 7.36 -6.26 3.69
CA LEU A 65 6.51 -5.69 2.64
C LEU A 65 7.04 -4.33 2.17
N MET A 66 7.39 -3.45 3.10
CA MET A 66 7.93 -2.13 2.81
C MET A 66 9.22 -2.23 1.99
N GLU A 67 10.16 -3.07 2.41
CA GLU A 67 11.41 -3.33 1.69
C GLU A 67 11.16 -3.82 0.26
N HIS A 68 10.20 -4.72 0.07
CA HIS A 68 9.85 -5.23 -1.26
C HIS A 68 9.27 -4.15 -2.18
N ILE A 69 8.43 -3.26 -1.64
CA ILE A 69 7.89 -2.14 -2.43
C ILE A 69 9.01 -1.16 -2.78
N ILE A 70 9.83 -0.76 -1.80
CA ILE A 70 10.91 0.20 -2.01
C ILE A 70 11.94 -0.31 -3.02
N ASN A 71 12.32 -1.59 -2.92
CA ASN A 71 13.36 -2.17 -3.78
C ASN A 71 12.82 -2.65 -5.13
N GLY A 72 11.59 -3.17 -5.18
CA GLY A 72 11.03 -3.82 -6.35
C GLY A 72 10.09 -2.96 -7.19
N TRP A 73 9.50 -1.92 -6.60
CA TRP A 73 8.45 -1.09 -7.20
C TRP A 73 8.79 0.40 -7.24
N ASN A 74 10.09 0.74 -7.27
CA ASN A 74 10.53 2.12 -7.43
C ASN A 74 10.26 2.63 -8.85
N ILE A 75 9.08 3.22 -9.05
CA ILE A 75 8.66 3.82 -10.33
C ILE A 75 8.93 5.33 -10.42
N SER A 76 9.73 5.89 -9.51
CA SER A 76 10.02 7.33 -9.44
C SER A 76 10.94 7.78 -10.58
N ASN A 77 10.41 7.80 -11.79
CA ASN A 77 11.03 8.53 -12.89
C ASN A 77 10.74 10.02 -12.69
N ILE A 78 11.81 10.77 -12.39
CA ILE A 78 11.90 12.22 -12.13
C ILE A 78 11.17 13.12 -13.15
N HIS A 79 10.70 12.58 -14.28
CA HIS A 79 10.13 13.33 -15.39
C HIS A 79 8.60 13.28 -15.52
N ARG A 80 7.86 12.56 -14.66
CA ARG A 80 6.39 12.53 -14.70
C ARG A 80 5.80 12.80 -13.31
N ARG A 81 5.25 14.02 -13.11
CA ARG A 81 4.48 14.37 -11.91
C ARG A 81 3.39 13.31 -11.66
N GLY A 82 3.28 12.86 -10.42
CA GLY A 82 2.17 12.01 -9.95
C GLY A 82 2.42 10.50 -9.95
N ARG A 83 3.53 9.96 -10.50
CA ARG A 83 3.76 8.51 -10.48
C ARG A 83 4.57 8.10 -9.25
N PHE A 84 3.96 7.34 -8.34
CA PHE A 84 4.62 6.83 -7.15
C PHE A 84 3.93 5.55 -6.63
N ILE A 85 4.71 4.71 -5.95
CA ILE A 85 4.19 3.63 -5.10
C ILE A 85 4.86 3.81 -3.74
N ILE A 86 4.11 4.28 -2.75
CA ILE A 86 4.65 4.64 -1.43
C ILE A 86 3.98 3.78 -0.37
N PRO A 87 4.74 2.99 0.42
CA PRO A 87 4.20 2.35 1.60
C PRO A 87 3.96 3.40 2.70
N VAL A 88 2.77 3.36 3.29
CA VAL A 88 2.37 4.21 4.40
C VAL A 88 2.16 3.32 5.62
N PRO A 89 3.06 3.34 6.61
CA PRO A 89 2.85 2.60 7.84
C PRO A 89 1.71 3.22 8.65
N ALA A 90 0.98 2.40 9.38
CA ALA A 90 -0.02 2.86 10.32
C ALA A 90 0.63 3.80 11.34
N GLN A 91 0.06 4.99 11.47
CA GLN A 91 0.51 6.02 12.40
C GLN A 91 -0.59 6.27 13.42
N MET A 92 -0.21 6.45 14.67
CA MET A 92 -1.12 6.79 15.77
C MET A 92 -1.46 8.29 15.70
N GLN A 93 -2.19 8.71 14.67
CA GLN A 93 -2.53 10.13 14.41
C GLN A 93 -3.80 10.60 15.15
N THR A 94 -4.59 9.69 15.69
CA THR A 94 -5.80 10.00 16.47
C THR A 94 -5.43 10.54 17.86
N GLU A 95 -6.34 11.31 18.49
CA GLU A 95 -6.14 11.83 19.86
C GLU A 95 -5.84 10.70 20.86
N ASP A 96 -6.51 9.57 20.68
CA ASP A 96 -6.34 8.35 21.47
C ASP A 96 -5.09 7.53 21.11
N LYS A 97 -4.31 7.98 20.10
CA LYS A 97 -3.12 7.30 19.58
C LYS A 97 -3.40 5.84 19.24
N THR A 98 -4.46 5.56 18.52
CA THR A 98 -4.84 4.19 18.16
C THR A 98 -4.19 3.74 16.85
N TRP A 99 -3.94 2.44 16.72
CA TRP A 99 -3.70 1.83 15.40
C TRP A 99 -5.00 1.85 14.58
N TYR A 100 -4.92 1.50 13.30
CA TYR A 100 -6.13 1.34 12.50
C TYR A 100 -7.10 0.35 13.16
N MET A 101 -8.31 0.83 13.45
CA MET A 101 -9.41 0.07 14.04
C MET A 101 -10.14 -0.79 13.00
N GLY A 102 -9.88 -0.53 11.73
CA GLY A 102 -10.45 -1.26 10.60
C GLY A 102 -9.97 -0.70 9.27
N THR A 103 -10.51 -1.25 8.17
CA THR A 103 -10.15 -0.82 6.81
C THR A 103 -10.61 0.59 6.48
N ALA A 104 -11.83 0.96 6.88
CA ALA A 104 -12.35 2.32 6.70
C ALA A 104 -11.58 3.33 7.55
N ASP A 105 -11.24 2.97 8.78
CA ASP A 105 -10.42 3.80 9.68
C ASP A 105 -9.02 4.03 9.12
N ALA A 106 -8.42 3.03 8.45
CA ALA A 106 -7.14 3.21 7.76
C ALA A 106 -7.21 4.30 6.68
N ILE A 107 -8.31 4.37 5.92
CA ILE A 107 -8.53 5.44 4.94
C ILE A 107 -8.77 6.78 5.65
N PHE A 108 -9.63 6.80 6.67
CA PHE A 108 -9.98 8.01 7.40
C PHE A 108 -8.75 8.69 8.04
N GLN A 109 -7.91 7.93 8.74
CA GLN A 109 -6.67 8.44 9.33
C GLN A 109 -5.67 8.96 8.28
N ASN A 110 -5.82 8.57 7.01
CA ASN A 110 -4.94 8.97 5.90
C ASN A 110 -5.66 9.89 4.89
N ALA A 111 -6.77 10.52 5.28
CA ALA A 111 -7.55 11.41 4.41
C ALA A 111 -6.72 12.60 3.91
N HIS A 112 -5.81 13.13 4.73
CA HIS A 112 -4.89 14.20 4.35
C HIS A 112 -4.06 13.86 3.10
N LEU A 113 -3.67 12.59 2.90
CA LEU A 113 -2.94 12.17 1.70
C LEU A 113 -3.79 12.27 0.43
N ILE A 114 -5.11 12.10 0.55
CA ILE A 114 -6.06 12.27 -0.55
C ILE A 114 -6.22 13.76 -0.86
N GLU A 115 -6.38 14.59 0.18
CA GLU A 115 -6.49 16.04 0.07
C GLU A 115 -5.24 16.67 -0.57
N ASP A 116 -4.06 16.28 -0.11
CA ASP A 116 -2.77 16.75 -0.62
C ASP A 116 -2.55 16.34 -2.08
N PHE A 117 -2.98 15.13 -2.47
CA PHE A 117 -2.84 14.65 -3.84
C PHE A 117 -3.87 15.29 -4.80
N SER A 118 -5.07 15.60 -4.30
CA SER A 118 -6.18 16.19 -5.07
C SER A 118 -6.50 15.41 -6.37
N PRO A 119 -6.91 14.12 -6.26
CA PRO A 119 -7.24 13.32 -7.44
C PRO A 119 -8.58 13.74 -8.08
N ASP A 120 -8.72 13.49 -9.37
CA ASP A 120 -10.02 13.54 -10.06
C ASP A 120 -10.91 12.36 -9.63
N LEU A 121 -10.31 11.22 -9.28
CA LEU A 121 -10.95 9.97 -8.82
C LEU A 121 -10.18 9.25 -7.70
#